data_AF-A0A1G7GL90-F1
#
_entry.id   AF-A0A1G7GL90-F1
#
_cell.length_a   1.000
_cell.length_b   1.000
_cell.length_c   1.000
_cell.angle_alpha   90.00
_cell.angle_beta   90.00
_cell.angle_gamma   90.00
#
_symmetry.space_group_name_H-M   'P 1'
#
loop_
_entity.id
_entity.type
_entity.pdbx_description
1 polymer ?
#
loop_
_entity_poly.entity_id
_entity_poly.type
_entity_poly.pdbx_seq_one_letter_code
_entity_poly.pdbx_strand_id
1 'polypeptide(L)' 'MQKITSRFLSLNTQDFFKGLIVTVASAVFALVAESVEKGQFTFDYTSIWHTAVAAGMAYLGKQFFTPAQAVISIQ' A
#
# COMPACT_ATOMS: atom_id res chain seq x y z
N MET A 1 32.29 9.02 -7.80
CA MET A 1 31.96 7.71 -7.18
C MET A 1 30.54 7.81 -6.61
N GLN A 2 29.52 7.60 -7.44
CA GLN A 2 28.11 7.70 -7.01
C GLN A 2 27.66 6.35 -6.46
N LYS A 3 27.43 6.29 -5.14
CA LYS A 3 26.72 5.17 -4.52
C LYS A 3 25.22 5.30 -4.83
N ILE A 4 24.79 4.73 -5.94
CA ILE A 4 23.37 4.43 -6.13
C ILE A 4 23.13 3.11 -5.38
N THR A 5 22.65 3.20 -4.14
CA THR A 5 22.07 2.06 -3.43
C THR A 5 20.63 2.40 -3.09
N SER A 6 19.80 2.57 -4.12
CA SER A 6 18.38 2.28 -3.89
C SER A 6 18.32 0.77 -3.71
N ARG A 7 18.05 0.33 -2.48
CA ARG A 7 18.12 -1.07 -2.10
C ARG A 7 16.88 -1.78 -2.63
N PHE A 8 17.00 -2.36 -3.82
CA PHE A 8 16.09 -3.41 -4.30
C PHE A 8 15.92 -4.47 -3.19
N LEU A 9 14.69 -4.93 -2.93
CA LEU A 9 14.35 -5.78 -1.77
C LEU A 9 14.50 -5.17 -0.36
N SER A 10 14.62 -3.84 -0.22
CA SER A 10 14.62 -3.21 1.11
C SER A 10 13.35 -2.39 1.30
N LEU A 11 12.58 -2.75 2.31
CA LEU A 11 11.52 -1.88 2.83
C LEU A 11 12.18 -0.81 3.70
N ASN A 12 11.93 0.46 3.38
CA ASN A 12 12.26 1.56 4.28
C ASN A 12 11.10 1.78 5.27
N THR A 13 11.39 2.33 6.45
CA THR A 13 10.35 2.67 7.44
C THR A 13 9.29 3.61 6.85
N GLN A 14 9.67 4.48 5.92
CA GLN A 14 8.75 5.36 5.19
C GLN A 14 7.76 4.58 4.31
N ASP A 15 8.18 3.46 3.71
CA ASP A 15 7.32 2.62 2.89
C ASP A 15 6.32 1.85 3.74
N PHE A 16 6.72 1.45 4.95
CA PHE A 16 5.84 0.87 5.96
C PHE A 16 4.73 1.86 6.37
N PHE A 17 5.09 3.11 6.66
CA PHE A 17 4.10 4.16 6.97
C PHE A 17 3.13 4.42 5.82
N LYS A 18 3.62 4.46 4.58
CA LYS A 18 2.74 4.60 3.41
C LYS A 18 1.82 3.40 3.24
N GLY A 19 2.32 2.18 3.46
CA GLY A 19 1.51 0.96 3.46
C GLY A 19 0.42 0.98 4.53
N LEU A 20 0.72 1.50 5.72
CA LEU A 20 -0.26 1.67 6.79
C LEU A 20 -1.35 2.69 6.40
N ILE A 21 -0.97 3.81 5.79
CA ILE A 21 -1.94 4.81 5.29
C ILE A 21 -2.85 4.19 4.22
N VAL A 22 -2.27 3.43 3.28
CA VAL A 22 -3.05 2.73 2.24
C VAL A 22 -4.01 1.71 2.87
N THR A 23 -3.56 0.97 3.88
CA THR A 23 -4.40 0.02 4.64
C THR A 23 -5.63 0.73 5.22
N VAL A 24 -5.43 1.83 5.94
CA VAL A 24 -6.52 2.59 6.58
C VAL A 24 -7.44 3.21 5.53
N ALA A 25 -6.89 3.78 4.46
CA ALA A 25 -7.68 4.35 3.38
C ALA A 25 -8.54 3.29 2.67
N SER A 26 -7.97 2.10 2.43
CA SER A 26 -8.69 0.97 1.83
C SER A 26 -9.81 0.43 2.72
N ALA A 27 -9.64 0.45 4.06
CA ALA A 27 -10.72 0.10 4.97
C ALA A 27 -11.92 1.05 4.84
N VAL A 28 -11.66 2.37 4.79
CA VAL A 28 -12.71 3.39 4.60
C VAL A 28 -13.38 3.21 3.25
N PHE A 29 -12.59 2.97 2.20
CA PHE A 29 -13.13 2.76 0.86
C PHE A 29 -14.00 1.50 0.76
N ALA A 30 -13.56 0.39 1.36
CA ALA A 30 -14.32 -0.86 1.41
C ALA A 30 -15.66 -0.68 2.14
N LEU A 31 -15.66 0.06 3.25
CA LEU A 31 -16.86 0.37 4.02
C LEU A 31 -17.89 1.17 3.20
N VAL A 32 -17.43 2.16 2.43
CA VAL A 32 -18.30 2.95 1.55
C VAL A 32 -18.79 2.10 0.36
N ALA A 33 -17.91 1.33 -0.27
CA ALA A 33 -18.25 0.48 -1.41
C ALA A 33 -19.31 -0.56 -1.04
N GLU A 34 -19.14 -1.24 0.09
CA GLU A 34 -20.09 -2.22 0.59
C GLU A 34 -21.46 -1.60 0.90
N SER A 35 -21.46 -0.39 1.49
CA SER A 35 -22.69 0.35 1.79
C SER A 35 -23.45 0.75 0.52
N VAL A 36 -22.73 1.11 -0.55
CA VAL A 36 -23.32 1.44 -1.86
C VAL A 36 -23.87 0.18 -2.54
N GLU A 37 -23.12 -0.91 -2.53
CA GLU A 37 -23.49 -2.16 -3.22
C GLU A 37 -24.71 -2.83 -2.60
N LYS A 38 -24.83 -2.81 -1.27
CA LYS A 38 -25.96 -3.41 -0.55
C LYS A 38 -27.19 -2.51 -0.47
N GLY A 39 -27.07 -1.23 -0.85
CA GLY A 39 -28.14 -0.23 -0.70
C GLY A 39 -28.57 0.01 0.75
N GLN A 40 -27.79 -0.47 1.72
CA GLN A 40 -28.04 -0.41 3.14
C GLN A 40 -26.70 -0.19 3.85
N PHE A 41 -26.71 0.61 4.92
CA PHE A 41 -25.54 0.79 5.78
C PHE A 41 -25.31 -0.46 6.64
N THR A 42 -24.83 -1.52 5.99
CA THR A 42 -24.40 -2.77 6.65
C THR A 42 -22.89 -2.83 6.62
N PHE A 43 -22.28 -3.08 7.77
CA PHE A 43 -20.84 -3.12 7.91
C PHE A 43 -20.39 -4.56 8.15
N ASP A 44 -19.80 -5.21 7.13
CA ASP A 44 -19.05 -6.43 7.35
C ASP A 44 -17.60 -6.09 7.71
N TYR A 45 -17.38 -5.89 9.01
CA TYR A 45 -16.05 -5.60 9.53
C TYR A 45 -15.02 -6.66 9.13
N THR A 46 -15.43 -7.92 8.92
CA THR A 46 -14.55 -9.03 8.52
C THR A 46 -14.02 -8.82 7.11
N SER A 47 -14.92 -8.50 6.18
CA SER A 47 -14.56 -8.20 4.80
C SER A 47 -13.69 -6.93 4.70
N ILE A 48 -14.03 -5.92 5.49
CA ILE A 48 -13.33 -4.63 5.50
C ILE A 48 -11.88 -4.78 5.98
N TRP A 49 -11.63 -5.45 7.11
CA TRP A 49 -10.26 -5.59 7.61
C TRP A 49 -9.42 -6.50 6.72
N HIS A 50 -9.98 -7.56 6.15
CA HIS A 50 -9.28 -8.40 5.18
C HIS A 50 -8.86 -7.60 3.95
N THR A 51 -9.78 -6.80 3.39
CA THR A 51 -9.52 -5.95 2.22
C THR A 51 -8.45 -4.90 2.51
N ALA A 52 -8.52 -4.28 3.69
CA ALA A 52 -7.54 -3.30 4.15
C ALA A 52 -6.14 -3.92 4.28
N VAL A 53 -6.02 -5.05 4.97
CA VAL A 53 -4.74 -5.75 5.16
C VAL A 53 -4.20 -6.24 3.82
N ALA A 54 -5.04 -6.79 2.95
CA ALA A 54 -4.65 -7.20 1.61
C ALA A 54 -4.09 -6.02 0.79
N ALA A 55 -4.73 -4.84 0.85
CA ALA A 55 -4.26 -3.64 0.18
C ALA A 55 -2.92 -3.13 0.77
N GLY A 56 -2.77 -3.17 2.10
CA GLY A 56 -1.52 -2.86 2.79
C GLY A 56 -0.37 -3.78 2.36
N MET A 57 -0.62 -5.10 2.37
CA MET A 57 0.35 -6.09 1.90
C MET A 57 0.66 -5.93 0.42
N ALA A 58 -0.33 -5.62 -0.42
CA ALA A 58 -0.12 -5.36 -1.84
C ALA A 58 0.77 -4.12 -2.05
N TYR A 59 0.58 -3.06 -1.26
CA TYR A 59 1.45 -1.88 -1.30
C TYR A 59 2.88 -2.20 -0.88
N LEU A 60 3.05 -2.93 0.23
CA LEU A 60 4.37 -3.34 0.70
C LEU A 60 5.05 -4.26 -0.32
N GLY A 61 4.32 -5.21 -0.89
CA GLY A 61 4.80 -6.08 -1.96
C GLY A 61 5.23 -5.29 -3.19
N LYS A 62 4.39 -4.36 -3.67
CA LYS A 62 4.73 -3.46 -4.78
C LYS A 62 6.05 -2.73 -4.51
N GLN A 63 6.18 -2.13 -3.32
CA GLN A 63 7.36 -1.34 -2.96
C GLN A 63 8.61 -2.20 -2.77
N PHE A 64 8.45 -3.43 -2.26
CA PHE A 64 9.51 -4.42 -2.11
C PHE A 64 10.07 -4.91 -3.46
N PHE A 65 9.20 -5.11 -4.45
CA PHE A 65 9.58 -5.51 -5.81
C PHE A 65 9.87 -4.33 -6.75
N THR A 66 9.83 -3.09 -6.26
CA THR A 66 10.11 -1.93 -7.12
C THR A 66 11.62 -1.88 -7.41
N PRO A 67 12.05 -1.95 -8.69
CA PRO A 67 13.46 -1.90 -9.05
C PRO A 67 14.10 -0.59 -8.59
N ALA A 68 15.35 -0.70 -8.14
CA ALA A 68 16.19 0.42 -7.79
C ALA A 68 16.26 1.39 -8.97
N GLN A 69 15.63 2.57 -8.85
CA GLN A 69 15.68 3.57 -9.91
C GLN A 69 17.13 4.02 -10.11
N ALA A 70 17.69 3.73 -11.29
CA ALA A 70 18.99 4.24 -11.68
C ALA A 70 18.86 5.75 -11.90
N VAL A 71 19.31 6.53 -10.91
CA VAL A 71 19.43 7.98 -11.07
C VAL A 71 20.59 8.22 -12.04
N ILE A 72 20.29 8.41 -13.32
CA ILE A 72 21.26 8.90 -14.29
C ILE A 72 21.46 10.38 -13.97
N SER A 73 22.49 10.73 -13.20
CA SER A 73 22.89 12.14 -13.11
C SER A 73 23.54 12.49 -14.44
N ILE A 74 22.87 13.33 -15.22
CA ILE A 74 23.46 13.98 -16.38
C ILE A 74 24.53 14.91 -15.79
N GLN A 75 25.79 14.51 -15.94
CA GLN A 75 26.96 15.27 -15.47
C GLN A 75 27.34 16.32 -16.52
#